data_AF-A0AAU9C8K8-F1
#
_entry.id   AF-A0AAU9C8K8-F1
#
_cell.length_a   1.000
_cell.length_b   1.000
_cell.length_c   1.000
_cell.angle_alpha   90.00
_cell.angle_beta   90.00
_cell.angle_gamma   90.00
#
_symmetry.space_group_name_H-M   'P 1'
#
loop_
_entity.id
_entity.type
_entity.pdbx_description
1 polymer ?
#
loop_
_entity_poly.entity_id
_entity_poly.type
_entity_poly.pdbx_seq_one_letter_code
_entity_poly.pdbx_strand_id
1 'polypeptide(L)' 'MQPVYEAGDILEAHIVKGFLEQWGIEVHISGYYLQGGIGELPVSGLVRLWVADEAVARARQALAAYHDT' A
#
# COMPACT_ATOMS: atom_id res chain seq x y z
N MET A 1 -12.98 5.60 -0.63
CA MET A 1 -11.63 5.04 -0.43
C MET A 1 -10.68 5.75 -1.37
N GLN A 2 -9.49 6.13 -0.91
CA GLN A 2 -8.47 6.82 -1.71
C GLN A 2 -7.11 6.12 -1.61
N PRO A 3 -6.29 6.14 -2.68
CA PRO A 3 -4.94 5.62 -2.63
C PRO A 3 -4.02 6.57 -1.86
N VAL A 4 -3.18 6.02 -0.98
CA VAL A 4 -2.27 6.79 -0.12
C VAL A 4 -0.80 6.42 -0.28
N TYR A 5 -0.52 5.23 -0.81
CA TYR A 5 0.84 4.74 -1.04
C TYR A 5 0.90 3.86 -2.29
N GLU A 6 1.98 3.96 -3.04
CA GLU A 6 2.32 3.07 -4.15
C GLU A 6 3.59 2.31 -3.78
N ALA A 7 3.48 0.99 -3.69
CA ALA A 7 4.58 0.10 -3.35
C ALA A 7 5.21 -0.46 -4.62
N GLY A 8 6.53 -0.64 -4.59
CA GLY A 8 7.31 -1.25 -5.67
C GLY A 8 7.03 -2.74 -5.83
N ASP A 9 6.69 -3.44 -4.74
CA ASP A 9 6.33 -4.86 -4.73
C ASP A 9 5.30 -5.20 -3.63
N ILE A 10 4.71 -6.39 -3.72
CA ILE A 10 3.77 -6.92 -2.73
C ILE A 10 4.37 -7.00 -1.32
N LEU A 11 5.67 -7.29 -1.18
CA LEU A 11 6.34 -7.35 0.11
C LEU A 11 6.32 -5.99 0.80
N GLU A 12 6.72 -4.94 0.09
CA GLU A 12 6.71 -3.57 0.61
C GLU A 12 5.28 -3.15 0.98
N ALA A 13 4.29 -3.51 0.16
CA ALA A 13 2.90 -3.19 0.46
C ALA A 13 2.41 -3.81 1.78
N HIS A 14 2.81 -5.04 2.08
CA HIS A 14 2.50 -5.69 3.36
C HIS A 14 3.24 -5.05 4.54
N ILE A 15 4.48 -4.60 4.35
CA ILE A 15 5.25 -3.88 5.38
C ILE A 15 4.54 -2.56 5.73
N VAL A 16 4.22 -1.75 4.73
CA VAL A 16 3.55 -0.45 4.93
C VAL A 16 2.14 -0.62 5.46
N LYS A 17 1.41 -1.65 5.01
CA LYS A 17 0.10 -2.03 5.58
C LYS A 17 0.23 -2.32 7.07
N GLY A 18 1.17 -3.19 7.48
CA GLY A 18 1.37 -3.52 8.88
C GLY A 18 1.75 -2.31 9.73
N PHE A 19 2.56 -1.41 9.18
CA PHE A 19 2.88 -0.13 9.83
C PHE A 19 1.63 0.73 10.04
N LEU A 20 0.80 0.93 9.03
CA LEU A 20 -0.43 1.73 9.15
C LEU A 20 -1.47 1.07 10.09
N GLU A 21 -1.56 -0.26 10.09
CA GLU A 21 -2.46 -1.01 10.98
C GLU A 21 -2.09 -0.86 12.45
N GLN A 22 -0.80 -0.70 12.79
CA GLN A 22 -0.37 -0.39 14.17
C GLN A 22 -0.90 0.96 14.66
N TRP A 23 -1.25 1.87 13.74
CA TRP A 23 -1.83 3.18 14.03
C TRP A 23 -3.37 3.15 14.01
N GLY A 24 -3.97 1.95 13.90
CA GLY A 24 -5.41 1.76 13.82
C GLY A 24 -6.01 2.20 12.49
N ILE A 25 -5.22 2.24 11.42
CA ILE A 25 -5.66 2.61 10.07
C ILE A 25 -5.89 1.33 9.27
N GLU A 26 -7.13 1.10 8.86
CA GLU A 26 -7.46 -0.02 7.97
C GLU A 26 -6.97 0.29 6.56
N VAL A 27 -6.20 -0.65 6.00
CA VAL A 27 -5.56 -0.54 4.69
C VAL A 27 -5.92 -1.70 3.79
N HIS A 28 -6.31 -1.39 2.56
CA HIS A 28 -6.56 -2.35 1.51
C HIS A 28 -5.48 -2.29 0.43
N ILE A 29 -4.86 -3.43 0.11
CA ILE A 29 -3.87 -3.54 -0.96
C ILE A 29 -4.60 -3.91 -2.26
N SER A 30 -4.36 -3.16 -3.32
CA SER A 30 -4.86 -3.43 -4.68
C SER A 30 -3.69 -3.56 -5.65
N GLY A 31 -3.87 -4.32 -6.75
CA GLY A 31 -2.83 -4.56 -7.77
C GLY A 31 -2.33 -6.01 -7.91
N TYR A 32 -2.91 -6.95 -7.17
CA TYR A 32 -2.38 -8.32 -7.02
C TYR A 32 -2.83 -9.35 -8.10
N TYR A 33 -3.56 -8.95 -9.14
CA TYR A 33 -4.28 -9.91 -10.01
C TYR A 33 -3.83 -9.98 -11.49
N LEU A 34 -2.57 -9.65 -11.80
CA LEU A 34 -2.03 -9.85 -13.17
C LEU A 34 -1.09 -11.06 -13.34
N GLN A 35 -0.92 -11.90 -12.30
CA GLN A 35 -0.05 -13.09 -12.36
C GLN A 35 -0.74 -14.39 -12.85
N GLY A 36 -1.85 -14.28 -13.59
CA GLY A 36 -2.63 -15.44 -14.04
C GLY A 36 -2.24 -16.07 -15.38
N GLY A 37 -1.17 -15.61 -16.04
CA GLY A 37 -0.74 -16.09 -17.35
C GLY A 37 0.75 -16.42 -17.38
N ILE A 38 1.09 -17.62 -17.83
CA ILE A 38 2.46 -18.10 -18.07
C ILE A 38 3.26 -17.03 -18.83
N GLY A 39 4.25 -16.41 -18.17
CA GLY A 39 5.04 -15.31 -18.73
C GLY A 39 5.31 -14.20 -17.72
N GLU A 40 6.12 -14.51 -16.73
CA GLU A 40 6.99 -13.62 -15.96
C GLU A 40 7.20 -12.19 -16.53
N LEU A 41 6.37 -11.25 -16.06
CA LEU A 41 6.78 -9.86 -15.90
C LEU A 41 6.53 -9.50 -14.43
N PRO A 42 7.57 -9.11 -13.66
CA PRO A 42 7.32 -8.42 -12.41
C PRO A 42 6.58 -7.15 -12.79
N VAL A 43 5.28 -7.08 -12.53
CA VAL A 43 4.54 -5.83 -12.75
C VAL A 43 4.85 -4.92 -11.57
N SER A 44 6.10 -4.46 -11.53
CA SER A 44 6.58 -3.43 -10.63
C SER A 44 5.68 -2.20 -10.82
N GLY A 45 5.12 -1.68 -9.73
CA GLY A 45 4.37 -0.42 -9.75
C GLY A 45 2.84 -0.51 -9.94
N LEU A 46 2.22 -1.69 -9.77
CA LEU A 46 0.75 -1.77 -9.69
C LEU A 46 0.20 -1.92 -8.27
N VAL A 47 1.06 -2.09 -7.28
CA VAL A 47 0.62 -2.34 -5.90
C VAL A 47 0.36 -1.02 -5.20
N ARG A 48 -0.90 -0.78 -4.84
CA ARG A 48 -1.33 0.44 -4.15
C ARG A 48 -2.07 0.13 -2.87
N LEU A 49 -1.83 0.97 -1.86
CA LEU A 49 -2.54 0.93 -0.59
C LEU A 49 -3.65 1.98 -0.61
N TRP A 50 -4.84 1.53 -0.23
CA TRP A 50 -6.05 2.30 -0.19
C TRP A 50 -6.57 2.36 1.24
N VAL A 51 -7.09 3.51 1.64
CA VAL A 51 -7.71 3.72 2.95
C VAL A 51 -9.08 4.37 2.79
N ALA A 52 -9.90 4.34 3.83
CA ALA A 52 -11.14 5.13 3.88
C ALA A 52 -10.82 6.63 3.76
N ASP A 53 -11.70 7.42 3.12
CA ASP A 53 -11.50 8.86 2.90
C ASP A 53 -11.21 9.61 4.21
N GLU A 54 -11.89 9.23 5.30
CA GLU A 54 -11.68 9.79 6.64
C GLU A 54 -10.28 9.51 7.23
N ALA A 55 -9.63 8.42 6.80
CA ALA A 55 -8.34 7.99 7.30
C ALA A 55 -7.17 8.52 6.46
N VAL A 56 -7.43 9.15 5.31
CA VAL A 56 -6.40 9.63 4.36
C VAL A 56 -5.42 10.60 5.03
N ALA A 57 -5.92 11.55 5.82
CA ALA A 57 -5.08 12.52 6.51
C ALA A 57 -4.14 11.84 7.50
N ARG A 58 -4.67 10.91 8.32
CA ARG A 58 -3.88 10.14 9.29
C ARG A 58 -2.87 9.22 8.61
N ALA A 59 -3.28 8.55 7.53
CA ALA A 59 -2.40 7.66 6.76
C ALA A 59 -1.22 8.43 6.16
N ARG A 60 -1.46 9.60 5.56
CA ARG A 60 -0.38 10.45 5.02
C ARG A 60 0.57 10.95 6.09
N GLN A 61 0.07 11.28 7.28
CA GLN A 61 0.93 11.67 8.41
C GLN A 61 1.82 10.52 8.87
N ALA A 62 1.26 9.31 9.01
CA ALA A 62 2.05 8.13 9.37
C ALA A 62 3.08 7.80 8.28
N LEU A 63 2.70 7.85 7.00
CA LEU A 63 3.61 7.62 5.87
C LEU A 63 4.75 8.64 5.81
N ALA A 64 4.50 9.90 6.16
CA ALA A 64 5.56 10.90 6.24
C ALA A 64 6.63 10.51 7.29
N ALA A 65 6.20 9.95 8.43
CA ALA A 65 7.13 9.44 9.44
C ALA A 65 7.90 8.19 8.97
N TYR A 66 7.29 7.35 8.12
CA TYR A 66 7.94 6.19 7.52
C TYR A 66 9.07 6.56 6.55
N HIS A 67 8.93 7.64 5.78
CA HIS A 67 9.93 8.08 4.79
C HIS A 67 11.09 8.90 5.36
N ASP A 68 10.94 9.44 6.57
CA ASP A 68 11.96 10.28 7.22
C ASP A 68 13.02 9.45 7.98
N THR A 69 12.88 8.13 8.01
CA THR A 69 13.83 7.17 8.64
C THR A 69 14.78 6.58 7.61
#